data_AF-A0A537MGV8-F1
#
_entry.id   AF-A0A537MGV8-F1
#
_cell.length_a   1.000
_cell.length_b   1.000
_cell.length_c   1.000
_cell.angle_alpha   90.00
_cell.angle_beta   90.00
_cell.angle_gamma   90.00
#
_symmetry.space_group_name_H-M   'P 1'
#
loop_
_entity.id
_entity.type
_entity.pdbx_description
1 polymer ?
#
loop_
_entity_poly.entity_id
_entity_poly.type
_entity_poly.pdbx_seq_one_letter_code
_entity_poly.pdbx_strand_id
1 'polypeptide(L)'
;MRRTAVYAFALTAFASGIAAKAQSETAASPSGISPSNNGTGPDRRNKMVCRSQGDSSSRLRRQRVCTTQAEWDEQRRTERQNVERAQTNRIWPG
;
A
#
# COMPACT_ATOMS: atom_id res chain seq x y z
N MET A 1 41.91 19.44 19.63
CA MET A 1 41.87 18.51 18.48
C MET A 1 40.47 18.58 17.84
N ARG A 2 40.07 19.66 17.17
CA ARG A 2 40.07 19.86 15.70
C ARG A 2 39.80 18.59 14.87
N ARG A 3 38.53 18.31 14.58
CA ARG A 3 38.09 17.58 13.37
C ARG A 3 36.91 18.32 12.75
N THR A 4 37.26 19.29 11.91
CA THR A 4 36.41 20.03 10.98
C THR A 4 36.29 19.25 9.68
N ALA A 5 35.07 18.98 9.24
CA ALA A 5 34.68 18.73 7.84
C ALA A 5 33.14 18.83 7.83
N VAL A 6 32.53 20.02 7.69
CA VAL A 6 32.42 20.81 6.45
C VAL A 6 32.12 19.91 5.25
N TYR A 7 30.93 19.30 5.25
CA TYR A 7 30.26 18.92 4.00
C TYR A 7 29.27 20.02 3.67
N ALA A 8 29.80 21.06 3.04
CA ALA A 8 29.04 22.02 2.28
C ALA A 8 28.67 21.36 0.94
N PHE A 9 27.51 20.72 0.88
CA PHE A 9 26.87 20.45 -0.41
C PHE A 9 25.84 21.54 -0.66
N ALA A 10 26.19 22.34 -1.66
CA ALA A 10 25.57 23.59 -2.01
C ALA A 10 24.09 23.45 -2.35
N LEU A 11 23.34 24.43 -1.85
CA LEU A 11 22.08 24.93 -2.38
C LEU A 11 22.08 24.98 -3.91
N THR A 12 21.17 24.23 -4.54
CA THR A 12 20.57 24.63 -5.81
C THR A 12 19.06 24.75 -5.61
N ALA A 13 18.61 25.99 -5.62
CA ALA A 13 17.22 26.39 -5.58
C ALA A 13 16.53 25.98 -6.89
N PHE A 14 15.59 25.04 -6.83
CA PHE A 14 14.66 24.78 -7.94
C PHE A 14 13.38 25.57 -7.68
N ALA A 15 13.43 26.87 -7.96
CA ALA A 15 12.25 27.72 -8.11
C ALA A 15 11.86 27.73 -9.59
N SER A 16 10.77 27.05 -9.95
CA SER A 16 10.05 27.27 -11.21
C SER A 16 8.64 26.70 -11.07
N GLY A 17 7.67 27.62 -11.03
CA GLY A 17 6.26 27.33 -10.86
C GLY A 17 5.67 26.55 -12.02
N ILE A 18 4.69 25.71 -11.68
CA ILE A 18 3.73 25.16 -12.64
C ILE A 18 2.34 25.63 -12.24
N ALA A 19 1.68 26.27 -13.21
CA ALA A 19 0.38 26.88 -13.12
C ALA A 19 -0.71 25.87 -12.72
N ALA A 20 -1.58 26.27 -11.80
CA ALA A 20 -2.81 25.56 -11.48
C ALA A 20 -3.71 25.48 -12.73
N LYS A 21 -3.89 24.29 -13.30
CA LYS A 21 -5.03 24.01 -14.16
C LYS A 21 -6.19 23.52 -13.29
N ALA A 22 -7.13 24.42 -13.05
CA ALA A 22 -8.49 24.05 -12.66
C ALA A 22 -9.15 23.39 -13.89
N GLN A 23 -9.31 22.06 -13.84
CA GLN A 23 -10.21 21.34 -14.73
C GLN A 23 -11.42 20.91 -13.91
N SER A 24 -12.46 21.73 -14.01
CA SER A 24 -13.83 21.32 -13.75
C SER A 24 -14.25 20.45 -14.95
N GLU A 25 -14.32 19.14 -14.75
CA GLU A 25 -14.94 18.25 -15.74
C GLU A 25 -16.04 17.43 -15.07
N THR A 26 -17.25 17.98 -15.17
CA THR A 26 -18.51 17.26 -15.08
C THR A 26 -18.59 16.32 -16.27
N ALA A 27 -18.44 15.01 -16.07
CA ALA A 27 -18.90 14.04 -17.05
C ALA A 27 -19.12 12.65 -16.45
N ALA A 28 -20.35 12.17 -16.66
CA ALA A 28 -20.77 10.79 -16.76
C ALA A 28 -20.46 9.87 -15.58
N SER A 29 -21.51 9.60 -14.80
CA SER A 29 -21.62 8.39 -13.98
C SER A 29 -21.56 7.17 -14.91
N PRO A 30 -20.51 6.32 -14.89
CA PRO A 30 -20.62 5.03 -15.54
C PRO A 30 -21.59 4.21 -14.69
N SER A 31 -22.80 4.00 -15.20
CA SER A 31 -23.65 2.89 -14.77
C SER A 31 -22.88 1.61 -15.10
N GLY A 32 -22.08 1.18 -14.12
CA GLY A 32 -21.27 -0.02 -14.21
C GLY A 32 -22.18 -1.23 -14.37
N ILE A 33 -21.94 -1.97 -15.44
CA ILE A 33 -22.47 -3.30 -15.71
C ILE A 33 -22.23 -4.14 -14.45
N SER A 34 -23.29 -4.45 -13.71
CA SER A 34 -23.21 -5.39 -12.59
C SER A 34 -23.04 -6.79 -13.18
N PRO A 35 -21.93 -7.51 -12.93
CA PRO A 35 -21.78 -8.88 -13.41
C PRO A 35 -22.83 -9.75 -12.73
N SER A 36 -23.84 -10.14 -13.50
CA SER A 36 -24.86 -11.11 -13.11
C SER A 36 -24.22 -12.50 -13.06
N ASN A 37 -23.83 -12.94 -11.86
CA ASN A 37 -23.32 -14.29 -11.60
C ASN A 37 -24.48 -15.30 -11.59
N ASN A 38 -24.81 -15.85 -12.76
CA ASN A 38 -25.54 -17.11 -12.87
C ASN A 38 -24.51 -18.24 -12.92
N GLY A 39 -24.19 -18.82 -11.76
CA GLY A 39 -23.27 -19.94 -11.63
C GLY A 39 -23.27 -20.50 -10.22
N THR A 40 -23.52 -21.81 -10.11
CA THR A 40 -23.59 -22.67 -8.92
C THR A 40 -22.68 -22.25 -7.76
N GLY A 41 -23.24 -21.54 -6.78
CA GLY A 41 -22.60 -21.16 -5.50
C GLY A 41 -21.40 -20.21 -5.65
N PRO A 42 -21.34 -19.09 -4.91
CA PRO A 42 -20.22 -18.16 -5.06
C PRO A 42 -18.92 -18.86 -4.68
N ASP A 43 -18.02 -19.08 -5.65
CA ASP A 43 -16.63 -19.45 -5.39
C ASP A 43 -16.02 -18.36 -4.53
N ARG A 44 -16.03 -18.58 -3.21
CA ARG A 44 -15.67 -17.59 -2.21
C ARG A 44 -14.25 -17.06 -2.40
N ARG A 45 -13.40 -17.81 -3.11
CA ARG A 45 -12.00 -17.47 -3.38
C ARG A 45 -11.86 -16.28 -4.33
N ASN A 46 -12.73 -16.18 -5.33
CA ASN A 46 -12.70 -15.10 -6.33
C ASN A 46 -13.50 -13.86 -5.88
N LYS A 47 -14.11 -13.90 -4.69
CA LYS A 47 -14.85 -12.76 -4.15
C LYS A 47 -13.89 -11.62 -3.81
N MET A 48 -14.18 -10.42 -4.32
CA MET A 48 -13.46 -9.21 -3.93
C MET A 48 -13.80 -8.82 -2.48
N VAL A 49 -12.77 -8.50 -1.70
CA VAL A 49 -12.83 -8.13 -0.29
C VAL A 49 -11.95 -6.91 -0.04
N CYS A 50 -12.58 -5.84 0.42
CA CYS A 50 -11.91 -4.59 0.79
C CYS A 50 -11.65 -4.55 2.30
N ARG A 51 -10.40 -4.37 2.71
CA ARG A 51 -10.00 -4.22 4.12
C ARG A 51 -9.25 -2.91 4.31
N SER A 52 -9.41 -2.29 5.49
CA SER A 52 -8.60 -1.12 5.85
C SER A 52 -7.29 -1.62 6.47
N GLN A 53 -6.16 -1.23 5.87
CA GLN A 53 -4.83 -1.52 6.38
C GLN A 53 -4.22 -0.23 6.94
N GLY A 54 -3.63 -0.32 8.13
CA GLY A 54 -2.82 0.75 8.69
C GLY A 54 -1.37 0.56 8.28
N ASP A 55 -0.74 1.62 7.74
CA ASP A 55 0.70 1.56 7.50
C ASP A 55 1.43 1.62 8.84
N SER A 56 2.34 0.67 9.08
CA SER A 56 3.13 0.58 10.32
C SER A 56 3.92 1.86 10.62
N SER A 57 4.19 2.67 9.59
CA SER A 57 4.98 3.89 9.65
C SER A 57 4.18 5.16 10.00
N SER A 58 2.84 5.19 9.88
CA SER A 58 2.08 6.43 10.06
C SER A 58 0.75 6.18 10.76
N ARG A 59 0.69 6.58 12.04
CA ARG A 59 -0.51 6.46 12.90
C ARG A 59 -1.78 7.11 12.31
N LEU A 60 -1.64 7.97 11.31
CA LEU A 60 -2.74 8.70 10.68
C LEU A 60 -3.15 8.16 9.30
N ARG A 61 -2.33 7.33 8.64
CA ARG A 61 -2.65 6.84 7.29
C ARG A 61 -3.24 5.44 7.35
N ARG A 62 -4.55 5.38 7.12
CA ARG A 62 -5.27 4.15 6.82
C ARG A 62 -5.61 4.14 5.35
N GLN A 63 -5.20 3.09 4.64
CA GLN A 63 -5.57 2.86 3.25
C GLN A 63 -6.60 1.72 3.17
N ARG A 64 -7.50 1.78 2.19
CA ARG A 64 -8.42 0.67 1.88
C ARG A 64 -7.82 -0.09 0.71
N VAL A 65 -7.57 -1.39 0.93
CA VAL A 65 -7.04 -2.28 -0.10
C VAL A 65 -8.13 -3.29 -0.43
N CYS A 66 -8.45 -3.42 -1.70
CA CYS A 66 -9.45 -4.36 -2.22
C CYS A 66 -8.73 -5.40 -3.07
N THR A 67 -8.78 -6.66 -2.63
CA THR A 67 -8.19 -7.80 -3.35
C THR A 67 -9.17 -8.96 -3.32
N THR A 68 -8.89 -10.03 -4.05
CA THR A 68 -9.67 -11.27 -3.94
C THR A 68 -9.44 -11.95 -2.58
N GLN A 69 -10.40 -12.76 -2.15
CA GLN A 69 -10.26 -13.56 -0.92
C GLN A 69 -9.08 -14.53 -1.01
N ALA A 70 -8.81 -15.11 -2.19
CA ALA A 70 -7.65 -15.97 -2.42
C ALA A 70 -6.32 -15.24 -2.16
N GLU A 71 -6.19 -14.01 -2.67
CA GLU A 71 -4.98 -13.20 -2.45
C GLU A 71 -4.80 -12.84 -0.97
N TRP A 72 -5.89 -12.53 -0.25
CA TRP A 72 -5.82 -12.27 1.18
C TRP A 72 -5.33 -13.48 1.98
N ASP A 73 -5.77 -14.67 1.60
CA ASP A 73 -5.37 -15.90 2.28
C ASP A 73 -3.90 -16.23 2.00
N GLU A 74 -3.42 -16.00 0.78
CA GLU A 74 -2.01 -16.17 0.42
C GLU A 74 -1.11 -15.14 1.11
N GLN A 75 -1.52 -13.88 1.17
CA GLN A 75 -0.79 -12.83 1.86
C GLN A 75 -0.61 -13.18 3.35
N ARG A 76 -1.67 -13.64 4.02
CA ARG A 76 -1.60 -14.10 5.42
C ARG A 76 -0.66 -15.29 5.62
N ARG A 77 -0.65 -16.25 4.69
CA ARG A 77 0.27 -17.40 4.75
C ARG A 77 1.71 -16.95 4.66
N THR A 78 2.00 -16.08 3.70
CA THR A 78 3.34 -15.49 3.50
C THR A 78 3.78 -14.70 4.72
N GLU A 79 2.91 -13.85 5.27
CA GLU A 79 3.19 -13.08 6.49
C GLU A 79 3.53 -13.99 7.67
N ARG A 80 2.74 -15.05 7.89
CA ARG A 80 3.01 -16.02 8.96
C ARG A 80 4.38 -16.67 8.81
N GLN A 81 4.70 -17.17 7.62
CA GLN A 81 6.00 -17.78 7.37
C GLN A 81 7.14 -16.78 7.58
N ASN A 82 6.96 -15.53 7.19
CA ASN A 82 7.96 -14.49 7.40
C ASN A 82 8.18 -14.20 8.89
N VAL A 83 7.11 -14.14 9.69
CA VAL A 83 7.22 -13.98 11.14
C VAL A 83 7.92 -15.18 11.78
N GLU A 84 7.53 -16.40 11.42
CA GLU A 84 8.15 -17.64 11.92
C GLU A 84 9.65 -17.67 11.58
N ARG A 85 10.02 -17.39 10.32
CA ARG A 85 11.43 -17.30 9.91
C ARG A 85 12.18 -16.21 10.69
N ALA A 86 11.57 -15.04 10.88
CA ALA A 86 12.18 -13.94 11.62
C ALA A 86 12.34 -14.24 13.11
N GLN A 87 11.46 -15.05 13.72
CA GLN A 87 11.58 -15.48 15.10
C GLN A 87 12.65 -16.55 15.27
N THR A 88 12.65 -17.57 14.41
CA THR A 88 13.63 -18.67 14.44
C THR A 88 15.06 -18.17 14.18
N ASN A 89 15.22 -17.15 13.33
CA ASN A 89 16.54 -16.60 13.00
C ASN A 89 17.06 -15.55 14.00
N ARG A 90 16.41 -15.36 15.16
CA ARG A 90 16.97 -14.53 16.24
C ARG A 90 18.02 -15.33 17.01
N ILE A 91 19.24 -15.39 16.48
CA ILE A 91 20.41 -15.75 17.27
C ILE A 91 20.66 -14.57 18.21
N TRP A 92 20.44 -14.78 19.51
CA TRP A 92 20.81 -13.82 20.54
C TRP A 92 22.34 -13.95 20.75
N PRO A 93 23.16 -12.94 20.40
CA PRO A 93 24.55 -12.96 20.80
C PRO A 93 24.60 -12.66 22.31
N GLY A 94 24.89 -13.69 23.09
CA GLY A 94 25.20 -13.57 24.52
C GLY A 94 26.57 -12.94 24.74
#